data_AF-A0A519T4J9-F1
#
_entry.id   AF-A0A519T4J9-F1
#
_cell.length_a   1.000
_cell.length_b   1.000
_cell.length_c   1.000
_cell.angle_alpha   90.00
_cell.angle_beta   90.00
_cell.angle_gamma   90.00
#
_symmetry.space_group_name_H-M   'P 1'
#
loop_
_entity.id
_entity.type
_entity.pdbx_description
1 polymer ?
#
loop_
_entity_poly.entity_id
_entity_poly.type
_entity_poly.pdbx_seq_one_letter_code
_entity_poly.pdbx_strand_id
1 'polypeptide(L)'
;IGTQVNSVYNTLKAYERQLVLQAQTIVNQRTLLRAELAKFELGESTIFLINARESKLIDLRIKQESLRASYEKSRAELYYYAGTRSANAE
;
A
#
# COMPACT_ATOMS: atom_id res chain seq x y z
N ILE A 1 19.13 -12.93 -19.36
CA ILE A 1 18.05 -12.02 -19.83
C ILE A 1 16.67 -12.53 -19.41
N GLY A 2 16.24 -13.73 -19.81
CA GLY A 2 14.92 -14.27 -19.41
C GLY A 2 14.69 -14.45 -17.89
N THR A 3 15.73 -14.80 -17.13
CA THR A 3 15.63 -14.98 -15.66
C THR A 3 15.40 -13.66 -14.91
N GLN A 4 15.97 -12.55 -15.38
CA GLN A 4 15.84 -11.25 -14.73
C GLN A 4 14.45 -10.63 -14.97
N VAL A 5 13.94 -10.72 -16.21
CA VAL A 5 12.58 -10.27 -16.55
C VAL A 5 11.52 -11.04 -15.74
N ASN A 6 11.68 -12.37 -15.63
CA ASN A 6 10.79 -13.20 -14.81
C ASN A 6 10.85 -12.86 -13.32
N SER A 7 12.04 -12.54 -12.79
CA SER A 7 12.22 -12.13 -11.39
C SER A 7 11.53 -10.80 -11.08
N VAL A 8 11.70 -9.78 -11.95
CA VAL A 8 11.05 -8.48 -11.81
C VAL A 8 9.53 -8.61 -11.94
N TYR A 9 9.05 -9.44 -12.87
CA TYR A 9 7.62 -9.74 -13.02
C TYR A 9 7.02 -10.40 -11.77
N ASN A 10 7.71 -11.38 -11.18
CA ASN A 10 7.28 -12.02 -9.94
C ASN A 10 7.22 -11.02 -8.77
N THR A 11 8.20 -10.11 -8.71
CA THR A 11 8.27 -9.05 -7.69
C THR A 11 7.09 -8.07 -7.85
N LEU A 12 6.76 -7.70 -9.08
CA LEU A 12 5.63 -6.83 -9.40
C LEU A 12 4.30 -7.47 -8.97
N LYS A 13 4.12 -8.76 -9.24
CA LYS A 13 2.94 -9.53 -8.79
C LYS A 13 2.87 -9.66 -7.27
N ALA A 14 4.02 -9.72 -6.58
CA ALA A 14 4.05 -9.70 -5.12
C ALA A 14 3.60 -8.32 -4.57
N TYR A 15 4.03 -7.22 -5.18
CA TYR A 15 3.58 -5.87 -4.82
C TYR A 15 2.09 -5.67 -5.04
N GLU A 16 1.51 -6.20 -6.14
CA GLU A 16 0.05 -6.16 -6.36
C GLU A 16 -0.72 -6.81 -5.21
N ARG A 17 -0.29 -8.01 -4.78
CA ARG A 17 -0.91 -8.71 -3.65
C ARG A 17 -0.79 -7.92 -2.35
N GLN A 18 0.38 -7.31 -2.12
CA GLN A 18 0.59 -6.48 -0.93
C GLN A 18 -0.28 -5.22 -0.96
N LEU A 19 -0.48 -4.58 -2.11
CA LEU A 19 -1.37 -3.44 -2.26
C LEU A 19 -2.82 -3.79 -1.96
N VAL A 20 -3.31 -4.94 -2.42
CA VAL A 20 -4.66 -5.44 -2.11
C VAL A 20 -4.82 -5.69 -0.62
N LEU A 21 -3.85 -6.37 0.02
CA LEU A 21 -3.87 -6.60 1.46
C LEU A 21 -3.84 -5.29 2.25
N GLN A 22 -3.03 -4.33 1.81
CA GLN A 22 -2.89 -3.04 2.47
C GLN A 22 -4.18 -2.22 2.38
N ALA A 23 -4.86 -2.25 1.23
CA ALA A 23 -6.16 -1.62 1.03
C ALA A 23 -7.22 -2.22 1.97
N GLN A 24 -7.27 -3.56 2.08
CA GLN A 24 -8.18 -4.23 3.01
C GLN A 24 -7.88 -3.85 4.47
N THR A 25 -6.60 -3.77 4.84
CA THR A 25 -6.16 -3.38 6.19
C THR A 25 -6.61 -1.97 6.54
N ILE A 26 -6.55 -1.02 5.59
CA ILE A 26 -7.04 0.35 5.77
C ILE A 26 -8.56 0.39 5.98
N VAL A 27 -9.32 -0.39 5.22
CA VAL A 27 -10.78 -0.51 5.39
C VAL A 27 -11.12 -1.07 6.78
N ASN A 28 -10.41 -2.10 7.22
CA ASN A 28 -10.59 -2.69 8.55
C ASN A 28 -10.26 -1.67 9.65
N GLN A 29 -9.14 -0.96 9.53
CA GLN A 29 -8.73 0.06 10.50
C GLN A 29 -9.76 1.20 10.60
N ARG A 30 -10.33 1.64 9.47
CA ARG A 30 -11.40 2.64 9.46
C ARG A 30 -12.65 2.15 10.17
N THR A 31 -12.99 0.87 10.03
CA THR A 31 -14.12 0.26 10.73
C THR A 31 -13.88 0.22 12.24
N LEU A 32 -12.66 -0.12 12.66
CA LEU A 32 -12.27 -0.09 14.08
C LEU A 32 -12.30 1.34 14.65
N LEU A 33 -11.85 2.34 13.90
CA LEU A 33 -11.94 3.74 14.32
C LEU A 33 -13.39 4.17 14.54
N ARG A 34 -14.31 3.80 13.64
CA ARG A 34 -15.75 4.07 13.81
C ARG A 34 -16.33 3.38 15.04
N ALA A 35 -15.97 2.12 15.29
CA ALA A 35 -16.41 1.42 16.50
C ALA A 35 -15.87 2.09 17.77
N GLU A 36 -14.64 2.62 17.73
CA GLU A 36 -14.06 3.36 18.85
C GLU A 36 -14.77 4.70 19.11
N LEU A 37 -15.15 5.42 18.06
CA LEU A 37 -15.95 6.64 18.17
C LEU A 37 -17.30 6.36 18.82
N ALA A 38 -17.99 5.28 18.44
CA ALA A 38 -19.24 4.88 19.07
C ALA A 38 -19.05 4.53 20.56
N LYS A 39 -17.95 3.84 20.92
CA LYS A 39 -17.62 3.58 22.34
C LYS A 39 -17.33 4.84 23.12
N PHE A 40 -16.69 5.83 22.49
CA PHE A 40 -16.43 7.12 23.12
C PHE A 40 -17.72 7.89 23.41
N GLU A 41 -18.68 7.88 22.48
CA GLU A 41 -20.01 8.47 22.69
C GLU A 41 -20.77 7.82 23.85
N LEU A 42 -20.55 6.52 24.08
CA LEU A 42 -21.10 5.77 25.22
C LEU A 42 -20.30 5.95 26.53
N GLY A 43 -19.17 6.67 26.50
CA GLY A 43 -18.28 6.86 27.66
C GLY A 43 -17.38 5.66 27.97
N GLU A 44 -17.31 4.67 27.07
CA GLU A 44 -16.50 3.45 27.22
C GLU A 44 -15.09 3.55 26.60
N SER A 45 -14.78 4.69 25.99
CA SER A 45 -13.47 4.96 25.37
C SER A 45 -12.92 6.32 25.76
N THR A 46 -11.67 6.58 25.38
CA THR A 46 -10.98 7.83 25.65
C THR A 46 -10.51 8.47 24.35
N ILE A 47 -10.39 9.80 24.36
CA ILE A 47 -9.86 10.56 23.22
C ILE A 47 -8.45 10.08 22.80
N PHE A 48 -7.65 9.58 23.75
CA PHE A 48 -6.34 9.01 23.48
C PHE A 48 -6.42 7.73 22.63
N LEU A 49 -7.44 6.89 22.84
CA LEU A 49 -7.62 5.66 22.08
C LEU A 49 -8.05 5.95 20.63
N ILE A 50 -8.92 6.93 20.44
CA ILE A 50 -9.30 7.44 19.12
C ILE A 50 -8.06 7.98 18.40
N ASN A 51 -7.29 8.87 19.04
CA ASN A 51 -6.06 9.44 18.47
C ASN A 51 -5.04 8.37 18.11
N ALA A 52 -4.89 7.32 18.92
CA ALA A 52 -4.00 6.20 18.62
C ALA A 52 -4.46 5.43 17.37
N ARG A 53 -5.76 5.18 17.22
CA ARG A 53 -6.31 4.51 16.03
C ARG A 53 -6.22 5.35 14.77
N GLU A 54 -6.41 6.67 14.90
CA GLU A 54 -6.32 7.62 13.80
C GLU A 54 -4.88 7.81 13.33
N SER A 55 -3.93 7.96 14.26
CA SER A 55 -2.49 7.92 13.97
C SER A 55 -2.11 6.65 13.22
N LYS A 56 -2.61 5.50 13.68
CA LYS A 56 -2.35 4.21 13.02
C LYS A 56 -2.92 4.16 11.61
N LEU A 57 -4.10 4.74 11.38
CA LEU A 57 -4.70 4.84 10.04
C LEU A 57 -3.84 5.71 9.10
N ILE A 58 -3.29 6.82 9.60
CA ILE A 58 -2.38 7.69 8.84
C ILE A 58 -1.12 6.92 8.45
N ASP A 59 -0.49 6.21 9.38
CA ASP A 59 0.70 5.39 9.11
C ASP A 59 0.46 4.35 8.00
N LEU A 60 -0.70 3.69 8.05
CA LEU A 60 -1.07 2.69 7.04
C LEU A 60 -1.25 3.33 5.65
N ARG A 61 -1.79 4.55 5.57
CA ARG A 61 -1.91 5.30 4.31
C ARG A 61 -0.55 5.73 3.77
N ILE A 62 0.35 6.21 4.63
CA ILE A 62 1.73 6.55 4.23
C ILE A 62 2.44 5.31 3.66
N LYS A 63 2.30 4.15 4.33
CA LYS A 63 2.85 2.89 3.82
C LYS A 63 2.25 2.46 2.49
N GLN A 64 0.94 2.65 2.31
CA GLN A 64 0.28 2.35 1.04
C GLN A 64 0.86 3.17 -0.11
N GLU A 65 1.07 4.48 0.09
CA GLU A 65 1.66 5.34 -0.94
C GLU A 65 3.13 4.98 -1.21
N SER A 66 3.90 4.65 -0.17
CA SER A 66 5.28 4.15 -0.34
C SER A 66 5.33 2.84 -1.15
N LEU A 67 4.41 1.92 -0.90
CA LEU A 67 4.28 0.69 -1.69
C LEU A 67 3.90 0.99 -3.13
N ARG A 68 2.99 1.95 -3.35
CA ARG A 68 2.57 2.36 -4.69
C ARG A 68 3.73 2.97 -5.48
N ALA A 69 4.54 3.81 -4.85
CA ALA A 69 5.75 4.36 -5.47
C ALA A 69 6.76 3.24 -5.83
N SER A 70 6.93 2.26 -4.94
CA SER A 70 7.81 1.11 -5.18
C SER A 70 7.32 0.24 -6.34
N TYR A 71 6.00 0.00 -6.40
CA TYR A 71 5.35 -0.72 -7.50
C TYR A 71 5.56 -0.01 -8.85
N GLU A 72 5.34 1.30 -8.91
CA GLU A 72 5.56 2.10 -10.11
C GLU A 72 7.04 2.07 -10.56
N LYS A 73 7.98 2.11 -9.61
CA LYS A 73 9.41 1.96 -9.88
C LYS A 73 9.73 0.60 -10.49
N SER A 74 9.28 -0.49 -9.87
CA SER A 74 9.50 -1.85 -10.40
C SER A 74 8.86 -2.05 -11.77
N ARG A 75 7.72 -1.40 -12.03
CA ARG A 75 7.08 -1.42 -13.35
C ARG A 75 7.93 -0.70 -14.40
N ALA A 76 8.49 0.47 -14.06
CA ALA A 76 9.41 1.18 -14.94
C ALA A 76 10.70 0.37 -15.23
N GLU A 77 11.26 -0.29 -14.22
CA GLU A 77 12.40 -1.19 -14.37
C GLU A 77 12.08 -2.37 -15.30
N LEU A 78 10.89 -2.98 -15.16
CA LEU A 78 10.44 -4.04 -16.07
C LEU A 78 10.41 -3.56 -17.52
N TYR A 79 9.84 -2.37 -17.78
CA TYR A 79 9.79 -1.80 -19.13
C TYR A 79 11.17 -1.49 -19.70
N TYR A 80 12.13 -1.08 -18.85
CA TYR A 80 13.51 -0.85 -19.23
C TYR A 80 14.20 -2.17 -19.64
N TYR A 81 14.11 -3.20 -18.80
CA TYR A 81 14.71 -4.52 -19.10
C TYR A 81 14.04 -5.24 -20.27
N ALA A 82 12.75 -5.00 -20.51
CA ALA A 82 12.01 -5.54 -21.65
C ALA A 82 12.35 -4.82 -22.98
N GLY A 83 13.19 -3.78 -22.97
CA GLY A 83 13.63 -3.07 -24.18
C GLY A 83 12.60 -2.10 -24.78
N THR A 84 11.40 -2.02 -24.21
CA THR A 84 10.28 -1.22 -24.75
C THR A 84 10.51 0.29 -24.74
N ARG A 85 11.48 0.82 -23.97
CA ARG A 85 11.75 2.26 -23.87
C ARG A 85 12.97 2.75 -24.67
N SER A 86 13.87 1.89 -25.13
CA SER A 86 14.99 2.33 -25.98
C SER A 86 14.61 2.51 -27.46
N ALA A 87 13.45 2.00 -27.89
CA ALA A 87 12.99 2.09 -29.28
C ALA A 87 12.31 3.43 -29.63
N ASN A 88 11.99 4.27 -28.65
CA ASN A 88 11.26 5.53 -28.85
C ASN A 88 12.08 6.77 -28.42
N ALA A 89 13.40 6.64 -28.32
CA ALA A 89 14.31 7.75 -28.07
C ALA A 89 15.19 7.94 -29.32
N GLU A 90 14.55 8.32 -30.42
CA GLU A 90 15.17 8.99 -31.57
C GLU A 90 14.72 10.45 -31.60
#